data_AF-A0A2D6ML36-F1
#
_entry.id   AF-A0A2D6ML36-F1
#
_cell.length_a   1.000
_cell.length_b   1.000
_cell.length_c   1.000
_cell.angle_alpha   90.00
_cell.angle_beta   90.00
_cell.angle_gamma   90.00
#
_symmetry.space_group_name_H-M   'P 1'
#
loop_
_entity.id
_entity.type
_entity.pdbx_description
1 polymer ?
#
loop_
_entity_poly.entity_id
_entity_poly.type
_entity_poly.pdbx_seq_one_letter_code
_entity_poly.pdbx_strand_id
1 'polypeptide(L)'
;MGIKKALASMNKSIRQVDVVLCTHYHVDHVATARDIVAASGARVYADIIDIPYITGKSKHSFPETKGLHWLLFTALTKVPRSRLLRWMFLLPRG
;
A
#
# COMPACT_ATOMS: atom_id res chain seq x y z
N MET A 1 -9.06 -9.12 -3.31
CA MET A 1 -10.34 -8.80 -4.01
C MET A 1 -10.04 -7.71 -5.03
N GLY A 2 -10.35 -7.91 -6.32
CA GLY A 2 -10.03 -6.93 -7.37
C GLY A 2 -11.11 -5.86 -7.55
N ILE A 3 -10.74 -4.67 -8.01
CA ILE A 3 -11.64 -3.51 -8.18
C ILE A 3 -12.90 -3.85 -9.00
N LYS A 4 -12.77 -4.65 -10.08
CA LYS A 4 -13.94 -5.09 -10.88
C LYS A 4 -14.95 -5.91 -10.06
N LYS A 5 -14.48 -6.76 -9.14
CA LYS A 5 -15.37 -7.53 -8.25
C LYS A 5 -16.06 -6.62 -7.23
N ALA A 6 -15.34 -5.62 -6.70
CA ALA A 6 -15.90 -4.64 -5.76
C ALA A 6 -16.97 -3.76 -6.44
N LEU A 7 -16.76 -3.34 -7.68
CA LEU A 7 -17.78 -2.64 -8.46
C LEU A 7 -19.00 -3.53 -8.71
N ALA A 8 -18.78 -4.79 -9.10
CA ALA A 8 -19.88 -5.74 -9.33
C ALA A 8 -20.73 -5.98 -8.08
N SER A 9 -20.12 -6.04 -6.88
CA SER A 9 -20.89 -6.15 -5.62
C SER A 9 -21.76 -4.91 -5.33
N MET A 10 -21.49 -3.79 -5.98
CA MET A 10 -22.32 -2.57 -5.92
C MET A 10 -23.25 -2.42 -7.13
N ASN A 11 -23.38 -3.45 -7.97
CA ASN A 11 -24.08 -3.40 -9.25
C ASN A 11 -23.58 -2.24 -10.16
N LYS A 12 -22.26 -2.01 -10.15
CA LYS A 12 -21.58 -1.01 -10.97
C LYS A 12 -20.62 -1.67 -11.96
N SER A 13 -20.47 -1.04 -13.12
CA SER A 13 -19.49 -1.42 -14.14
C SER A 13 -18.24 -0.54 -14.05
N ILE A 14 -17.09 -1.10 -14.43
CA ILE A 14 -15.84 -0.33 -14.57
C ILE A 14 -16.00 0.85 -15.53
N ARG A 15 -16.86 0.73 -16.54
CA ARG A 15 -17.15 1.82 -17.50
C ARG A 15 -17.87 3.03 -16.87
N GLN A 16 -18.39 2.90 -15.65
CA GLN A 16 -19.03 3.99 -14.91
C GLN A 16 -18.05 4.74 -14.02
N VAL A 17 -16.75 4.44 -14.10
CA VAL A 17 -15.71 5.15 -13.36
C VAL A 17 -15.20 6.30 -14.21
N ASP A 18 -15.60 7.51 -13.85
CA ASP A 18 -15.16 8.75 -14.54
C ASP A 18 -13.84 9.30 -13.99
N VAL A 19 -13.54 8.98 -12.72
CA VAL A 19 -12.42 9.57 -11.96
C VAL A 19 -11.74 8.52 -11.10
N VAL A 20 -10.41 8.54 -11.11
CA VAL A 20 -9.54 7.85 -10.13
C VAL A 20 -8.77 8.91 -9.35
N LEU A 21 -8.97 8.96 -8.04
CA LEU A 21 -8.23 9.85 -7.15
C LEU A 21 -7.17 9.03 -6.40
N CYS A 22 -5.91 9.33 -6.62
CA CYS A 22 -4.80 8.72 -5.92
C CYS A 22 -4.52 9.49 -4.61
N THR A 23 -4.44 8.77 -3.50
CA THR A 23 -4.12 9.37 -2.19
C THR A 23 -2.63 9.63 -2.02
N HIS A 24 -1.79 8.70 -2.51
CA HIS A 24 -0.35 8.86 -2.61
C HIS A 24 0.26 7.87 -3.62
N TYR A 25 1.56 8.00 -3.91
CA TYR A 25 2.24 7.28 -4.99
C TYR A 25 2.60 5.81 -4.75
N HIS A 26 2.41 5.24 -3.55
CA HIS A 26 2.89 3.88 -3.29
C HIS A 26 2.20 2.82 -4.16
N VAL A 27 2.95 1.77 -4.50
CA VAL A 27 2.57 0.78 -5.52
C VAL A 27 1.27 0.05 -5.17
N ASP A 28 1.02 -0.21 -3.90
CA ASP A 28 -0.20 -0.86 -3.41
C ASP A 28 -1.47 -0.01 -3.62
N HIS A 29 -1.32 1.29 -3.87
CA HIS A 29 -2.40 2.21 -4.18
C HIS A 29 -2.54 2.50 -5.68
N VAL A 30 -1.43 2.54 -6.43
CA VAL A 30 -1.43 3.04 -7.82
C VAL A 30 -1.23 1.96 -8.89
N ALA A 31 -0.87 0.73 -8.50
CA ALA A 31 -0.51 -0.35 -9.45
C ALA A 31 -1.60 -0.67 -10.49
N THR A 32 -2.88 -0.49 -10.15
CA THR A 32 -4.00 -0.83 -11.03
C THR A 32 -4.59 0.37 -11.77
N ALA A 33 -4.07 1.58 -11.54
CA ALA A 33 -4.62 2.81 -12.11
C ALA A 33 -4.63 2.77 -13.65
N ARG A 34 -3.56 2.28 -14.28
CA ARG A 34 -3.47 2.13 -15.74
C ARG A 34 -4.57 1.24 -16.31
N ASP A 35 -4.83 0.11 -15.67
CA ASP A 35 -5.84 -0.86 -16.12
C ASP A 35 -7.26 -0.31 -15.97
N ILE A 36 -7.49 0.48 -14.91
CA ILE A 36 -8.77 1.18 -14.71
C ILE A 36 -8.98 2.19 -15.84
N VAL A 37 -8.00 3.06 -16.11
CA VAL A 37 -8.07 4.06 -17.18
C VAL A 37 -8.30 3.40 -18.54
N ALA A 38 -7.58 2.32 -18.85
CA ALA A 38 -7.75 1.61 -20.12
C ALA A 38 -9.16 1.00 -20.27
N ALA A 39 -9.77 0.57 -19.17
CA ALA A 39 -11.09 -0.06 -19.18
C ALA A 39 -12.27 0.94 -19.10
N SER A 40 -12.06 2.10 -18.48
CA SER A 40 -13.13 3.07 -18.20
C SER A 40 -13.01 4.41 -18.95
N GLY A 41 -11.80 4.80 -19.36
CA GLY A 41 -11.53 6.16 -19.84
C GLY A 41 -11.46 7.21 -18.72
N ALA A 42 -11.32 6.78 -17.45
CA ALA A 42 -11.27 7.70 -16.31
C ALA A 42 -10.12 8.70 -16.40
N ARG A 43 -10.35 9.90 -15.84
CA ARG A 43 -9.27 10.84 -15.52
C ARG A 43 -8.62 10.45 -14.20
N VAL A 44 -7.30 10.60 -14.11
CA VAL A 44 -6.54 10.36 -12.88
C VAL A 44 -6.14 11.69 -12.26
N TYR A 45 -6.42 11.86 -10.97
CA TYR A 45 -5.99 13.00 -10.16
C TYR A 45 -5.08 12.51 -9.05
N ALA A 46 -4.00 13.25 -8.81
CA ALA A 46 -3.02 12.98 -7.77
C ALA A 46 -2.42 14.31 -7.30
N ASP A 47 -1.78 14.31 -6.14
CA ASP A 47 -0.97 15.42 -5.70
C ASP A 47 0.19 15.67 -6.69
N ILE A 48 0.54 16.94 -6.91
CA ILE A 48 1.59 17.33 -7.86
C ILE A 48 2.95 16.71 -7.54
N ILE A 49 3.24 16.50 -6.25
CA ILE A 49 4.49 15.89 -5.76
C ILE A 49 4.56 14.41 -6.13
N ASP A 50 3.41 13.75 -6.28
CA ASP A 50 3.30 12.32 -6.53
C ASP A 50 3.29 11.96 -8.02
N ILE A 51 2.94 12.92 -8.89
CA ILE A 51 2.87 12.72 -10.35
C ILE A 51 4.15 12.08 -10.91
N PRO A 52 5.38 12.54 -10.56
CA PRO A 52 6.59 11.94 -11.10
C PRO A 52 6.72 10.45 -10.76
N TYR A 53 6.31 10.01 -9.58
CA TYR A 53 6.37 8.62 -9.15
C TYR A 53 5.30 7.76 -9.83
N ILE A 54 4.06 8.26 -9.89
CA ILE A 54 2.93 7.57 -10.52
C ILE A 54 3.14 7.42 -12.04
N THR A 55 3.70 8.44 -12.68
CA THR A 55 4.00 8.44 -14.13
C THR A 55 5.30 7.72 -14.48
N GLY A 56 6.04 7.23 -13.49
CA GLY A 56 7.31 6.52 -13.68
C GLY A 56 8.50 7.41 -14.04
N LYS A 57 8.39 8.74 -13.92
CA LYS A 57 9.49 9.69 -14.08
C LYS A 57 10.46 9.69 -12.89
N SER A 58 10.01 9.21 -11.73
CA SER A 58 10.81 9.03 -10.52
C SER A 58 10.67 7.61 -9.98
N LYS A 59 11.76 7.08 -9.42
CA LYS A 59 11.73 5.76 -8.76
C LYS A 59 11.01 5.87 -7.43
N HIS A 60 10.25 4.85 -7.08
CA HIS A 60 9.64 4.76 -5.75
C HIS A 60 10.76 4.64 -4.73
N SER A 61 10.81 5.57 -3.77
CA SER A 61 11.59 5.37 -2.56
C SER A 61 10.86 4.31 -1.73
N PHE A 62 11.31 3.06 -1.80
CA PHE A 62 11.08 2.16 -0.69
C PHE A 62 11.74 2.78 0.54
N PRO A 63 11.13 2.73 1.74
CA PRO A 63 11.85 3.12 2.93
C PRO A 63 13.14 2.30 2.96
N GLU A 64 14.29 2.98 2.89
CA GLU A 64 15.56 2.36 3.20
C GLU A 64 15.41 1.81 4.61
N THR A 65 15.22 0.51 4.75
CA THR A 65 15.53 -0.18 5.99
C THR A 65 17.04 -0.07 6.14
N LYS A 66 17.51 1.10 6.62
CA LYS A 66 18.87 1.27 7.10
C LYS A 66 19.11 0.10 8.05
N GLY A 67 20.16 -0.68 7.78
CA GLY A 67 20.34 -2.05 8.30
C GLY A 67 20.21 -2.23 9.83
N LEU A 68 20.20 -1.12 10.59
CA LEU A 68 19.91 -1.08 12.02
C LEU A 68 18.51 -1.64 12.38
N HIS A 69 17.46 -1.36 11.60
CA HIS A 69 16.11 -1.87 11.92
C HIS A 69 16.00 -3.39 11.67
N TRP A 70 16.67 -3.92 10.63
CA TRP A 70 16.76 -5.36 10.39
C TRP A 70 17.61 -6.09 11.43
N LEU A 71 18.72 -5.48 11.89
CA LEU A 71 19.55 -5.99 12.99
C LEU A 71 18.78 -6.07 14.31
N LEU A 72 17.97 -5.05 14.62
CA LEU A 72 17.09 -5.07 15.80
C LEU A 72 15.99 -6.14 15.68
N PHE A 73 15.40 -6.30 14.50
CA PHE A 73 14.37 -7.33 14.26
C PHE A 73 14.94 -8.76 14.35
N THR A 74 16.16 -9.00 13.85
CA THR A 74 16.83 -10.31 13.94
C THR A 74 17.34 -10.62 15.35
N ALA A 75 17.77 -9.63 16.12
CA ALA A 75 18.13 -9.80 17.52
C ALA A 75 16.91 -10.19 18.39
N LEU A 76 15.73 -9.67 18.09
CA LEU A 76 14.49 -9.96 18.82
C LEU A 76 13.82 -11.29 18.41
N THR A 77 14.08 -11.77 17.19
CA THR A 77 13.45 -13.00 16.66
C THR A 77 14.30 -14.27 16.84
N LYS A 78 15.54 -14.15 17.32
CA LYS A 78 16.36 -15.28 17.81
C LYS A 78 16.06 -15.69 19.25
N VAL A 79 14.88 -15.36 19.78
CA VAL A 79 14.41 -15.90 21.06
C VAL A 79 13.63 -17.20 20.78
N PRO A 80 14.03 -18.35 21.33
CA PRO A 80 13.26 -19.58 21.17
C PRO A 80 11.82 -19.37 21.64
N ARG A 81 10.84 -19.86 20.85
CA ARG A 81 9.39 -19.71 21.10
C ARG A 81 8.95 -20.08 22.53
N SER A 82 9.72 -20.90 23.25
CA SER A 82 9.48 -21.28 24.64
C SER A 82 9.62 -20.13 25.66
N ARG A 83 10.18 -18.97 25.29
CA ARG A 83 10.31 -17.79 26.18
C ARG A 83 9.36 -16.62 25.86
N LEU A 84 8.54 -16.73 24.81
CA LEU A 84 7.63 -15.65 24.38
C LEU A 84 6.37 -15.50 25.25
N LEU A 85 6.07 -16.46 26.13
CA LEU A 85 4.88 -16.41 26.99
C LEU A 85 5.04 -15.57 28.28
N ARG A 86 6.23 -15.03 28.57
CA ARG A 86 6.44 -14.22 29.81
C ARG A 86 6.26 -12.71 29.63
N TRP A 87 6.16 -12.22 28.39
CA TRP A 87 6.12 -10.77 28.11
C TRP A 87 4.75 -10.24 27.67
N MET A 88 3.71 -11.10 27.58
CA MET A 88 2.36 -10.70 27.18
C MET A 88 1.50 -10.09 28.29
N PHE A 89 2.02 -9.88 29.51
CA PHE A 89 1.27 -9.31 30.64
C PHE A 89 1.95 -8.14 31.37
N LEU A 90 2.97 -7.51 30.78
CA LEU A 90 3.70 -6.40 31.42
C LEU A 90 3.77 -5.15 30.54
N LEU A 91 2.66 -4.78 29.90
CA LEU A 91 2.45 -3.40 29.45
C LEU A 91 1.48 -2.74 30.43
N PRO A 92 1.88 -1.67 31.14
CA PRO A 92 0.95 -0.87 31.92
C PRO A 92 -0.08 -0.28 30.94
N ARG A 93 -1.37 -0.42 31.27
CA ARG A 93 -2.37 0.50 30.74
C ARG A 93 -2.18 1.82 31.49
N GLY A 94 -1.67 2.82 30.79
CA GLY A 94 -1.49 4.19 31.25
C GLY A 94 -1.13 5.06 30.06
#